data_AF-A0A4S1DSI2-F1
#
_entry.id   AF-A0A4S1DSI2-F1
#
_cell.length_a   1.000
_cell.length_b   1.000
_cell.length_c   1.000
_cell.angle_alpha   90.00
_cell.angle_beta   90.00
_cell.angle_gamma   90.00
#
_symmetry.space_group_name_H-M   'P 1'
#
loop_
_entity.id
_entity.type
_entity.pdbx_description
1 polymer ?
#
loop_
_entity_poly.entity_id
_entity_poly.type
_entity_poly.pdbx_seq_one_letter_code
_entity_poly.pdbx_strand_id
1 'polypeptide(L)'
;MNAAGEWKLAPAYDLTFSNSSHGMHNPMVAREGKAPEEQHLLELANTFEMKHSKTIINEVKSAISDWEIYAKDSDVSNDSKKLINKALTEIGKR
;
A
#
# COMPACT_ATOMS: atom_id res chain seq x y z
N MET A 1 -13.28 -20.19 -6.55
CA MET A 1 -13.49 -21.52 -5.98
C MET A 1 -13.04 -22.55 -7.00
N ASN A 2 -12.28 -23.58 -6.62
CA ASN A 2 -11.90 -24.63 -7.56
C ASN A 2 -13.06 -25.65 -7.75
N ALA A 3 -12.89 -26.62 -8.65
CA ALA A 3 -13.90 -27.64 -8.91
C ALA A 3 -14.24 -28.50 -7.67
N ALA A 4 -13.37 -28.53 -6.65
CA ALA A 4 -13.59 -29.23 -5.40
C ALA A 4 -14.33 -28.40 -4.33
N GLY A 5 -14.69 -27.14 -4.63
CA GLY A 5 -15.38 -26.28 -3.67
C GLY A 5 -14.46 -25.42 -2.79
N GLU A 6 -13.14 -25.47 -3.01
CA GLU A 6 -12.18 -24.76 -2.16
C GLU A 6 -12.06 -23.29 -2.58
N TRP A 7 -12.16 -22.40 -1.59
CA TRP A 7 -11.96 -20.97 -1.78
C TRP A 7 -10.48 -20.60 -1.66
N LYS A 8 -10.03 -19.76 -2.59
CA LYS A 8 -8.73 -19.08 -2.54
C LYS A 8 -8.96 -17.62 -2.92
N LEU A 9 -8.21 -16.72 -2.30
CA LEU A 9 -8.20 -15.32 -2.71
C LEU A 9 -7.74 -15.23 -4.17
N ALA A 10 -8.47 -14.43 -4.95
CA ALA A 10 -7.98 -14.01 -6.25
C ALA A 10 -6.71 -13.16 -6.08
N PRO A 11 -5.82 -13.10 -7.09
CA PRO A 11 -4.77 -12.09 -7.12
C PRO A 11 -5.37 -10.69 -6.95
N ALA A 12 -4.59 -9.75 -6.41
CA ALA A 12 -4.99 -8.35 -6.36
C ALA A 12 -5.15 -7.79 -7.78
N TYR A 13 -6.20 -7.00 -8.01
CA TYR A 13 -6.49 -6.33 -9.28
C TYR A 13 -7.03 -4.93 -9.00
N ASP A 14 -7.13 -4.11 -10.05
CA ASP A 14 -7.57 -2.70 -9.96
C ASP A 14 -6.70 -1.84 -9.01
N LEU A 15 -5.39 -2.11 -9.00
CA LEU A 15 -4.42 -1.33 -8.25
C LEU A 15 -4.06 -0.08 -9.05
N THR A 16 -4.55 1.07 -8.61
CA THR A 16 -4.22 2.37 -9.20
C THR A 16 -3.70 3.32 -8.13
N PHE A 17 -2.80 4.23 -8.52
CA PHE A 17 -2.32 5.25 -7.60
C PHE A 17 -3.42 6.29 -7.38
N SER A 18 -3.94 6.35 -6.16
CA SER A 18 -4.97 7.33 -5.78
C SER A 18 -4.33 8.66 -5.40
N ASN A 19 -4.63 9.70 -6.17
CA ASN A 19 -4.27 11.08 -5.87
C ASN A 19 -5.53 11.89 -5.53
N SER A 20 -6.30 11.43 -4.52
CA SER A 20 -7.55 12.10 -4.16
C SER A 20 -7.27 13.50 -3.61
N SER A 21 -7.98 14.50 -4.14
CA SER A 21 -7.83 15.91 -3.78
C SER A 21 -8.22 16.23 -2.33
N HIS A 22 -8.91 15.32 -1.65
CA HIS A 22 -9.37 15.49 -0.27
C HIS A 22 -8.48 14.82 0.77
N GLY A 23 -7.44 14.08 0.35
CA GLY A 23 -6.41 13.54 1.24
C GLY A 23 -6.91 12.51 2.25
N MET A 24 -8.03 11.84 1.97
CA MET A 24 -8.60 10.79 2.83
C MET A 24 -8.41 9.41 2.20
N HIS A 25 -8.09 8.43 3.05
CA HIS A 25 -8.04 7.03 2.66
C HIS A 25 -9.47 6.46 2.59
N ASN A 26 -9.72 5.51 1.67
CA ASN A 26 -11.08 5.06 1.36
C ASN A 26 -11.70 4.24 2.51
N PRO A 27 -10.99 3.24 3.09
CA PRO A 27 -11.30 2.70 4.42
C PRO A 27 -10.42 3.32 5.53
N MET A 28 -10.96 3.49 6.74
CA MET A 28 -10.15 3.86 7.90
C MET A 28 -9.24 2.70 8.34
N VAL A 29 -8.05 3.03 8.81
CA VAL A 29 -7.10 2.08 9.42
C VAL A 29 -7.14 2.32 10.92
N ALA A 30 -7.65 1.36 11.70
CA ALA A 30 -7.78 1.51 13.15
C ALA A 30 -8.41 2.85 13.58
N ARG A 31 -9.54 3.23 12.93
CA ARG A 31 -10.28 4.50 13.13
C ARG A 31 -9.55 5.78 12.69
N GLU A 32 -8.36 5.69 12.11
CA GLU A 32 -7.66 6.80 11.47
C GLU A 32 -7.97 6.84 9.96
N GLY A 33 -8.45 7.98 9.46
CA GLY A 33 -8.91 8.14 8.07
C GLY A 33 -8.15 9.16 7.23
N LYS A 34 -7.29 9.97 7.85
CA LYS A 34 -6.60 11.09 7.22
C LYS A 34 -5.10 10.83 7.06
N ALA A 35 -4.44 10.34 8.10
CA ALA A 35 -3.00 10.11 8.10
C ALA A 35 -2.66 8.84 8.91
N PRO A 36 -3.00 7.64 8.39
CA PRO A 36 -2.61 6.41 9.06
C PRO A 36 -1.08 6.31 9.15
N GLU A 37 -0.62 5.77 10.27
CA GLU A 37 0.80 5.61 10.60
C GLU A 37 1.05 4.13 10.90
N GLU A 38 2.33 3.74 11.05
CA GLU A 38 2.70 2.35 11.34
C GLU A 38 1.99 1.80 12.59
N GLN A 39 1.82 2.61 13.63
CA GLN A 39 1.08 2.20 14.83
C GLN A 39 -0.36 1.78 14.53
N HIS A 40 -1.05 2.50 13.65
CA HIS A 40 -2.43 2.17 13.23
C HIS A 40 -2.48 0.86 12.43
N LEU A 41 -1.46 0.60 11.59
CA LEU A 41 -1.34 -0.67 10.87
C LEU A 41 -1.07 -1.84 11.83
N LEU A 42 -0.25 -1.64 12.87
CA LEU A 42 0.04 -2.65 13.88
C LEU A 42 -1.16 -2.94 14.78
N GLU A 43 -1.95 -1.91 15.14
CA GLU A 43 -3.22 -2.08 15.86
C GLU A 43 -4.22 -2.90 15.04
N LEU A 44 -4.36 -2.59 13.75
CA LEU A 44 -5.23 -3.33 12.85
C LEU A 44 -4.78 -4.79 12.71
N ALA A 45 -3.47 -5.02 12.53
CA ALA A 45 -2.90 -6.36 12.46
C ALA A 45 -3.17 -7.16 13.74
N ASN A 46 -3.04 -6.53 14.92
CA ASN A 46 -3.35 -7.16 16.20
C ASN A 46 -4.83 -7.53 16.32
N THR A 47 -5.74 -6.67 15.85
CA THR A 47 -7.19 -6.91 15.86
C THR A 47 -7.57 -8.17 15.07
N PHE A 48 -6.85 -8.49 14.01
CA PHE A 48 -7.07 -9.68 13.18
C PHE A 48 -6.07 -10.82 13.46
N GLU A 49 -5.32 -10.74 14.57
CA GLU A 49 -4.32 -11.75 14.97
C GLU A 49 -3.31 -12.09 13.87
N MET A 50 -2.96 -11.09 13.05
CA MET A 50 -2.08 -11.24 11.90
C MET A 50 -0.64 -11.46 12.35
N LYS A 51 -0.05 -12.57 11.88
CA LYS A 51 1.36 -12.90 12.13
C LYS A 51 2.28 -12.11 11.21
N HIS A 52 3.50 -11.86 11.68
CA HIS A 52 4.58 -11.23 10.89
C HIS A 52 4.28 -9.81 10.35
N SER A 53 3.34 -9.08 10.95
CA SER A 53 2.91 -7.74 10.51
C SER A 53 4.07 -6.76 10.32
N LYS A 54 5.01 -6.68 11.28
CA LYS A 54 6.21 -5.85 11.18
C LYS A 54 7.10 -6.21 9.98
N THR A 55 7.28 -7.50 9.72
CA THR A 55 8.07 -7.98 8.59
C THR A 55 7.44 -7.54 7.27
N ILE A 56 6.13 -7.75 7.13
CA ILE A 56 5.37 -7.37 5.93
C ILE A 56 5.43 -5.85 5.70
N ILE A 57 5.26 -5.05 6.75
CA ILE A 57 5.39 -3.59 6.66
C ILE A 57 6.78 -3.19 6.17
N ASN A 58 7.84 -3.82 6.68
CA ASN A 58 9.21 -3.52 6.28
C ASN A 58 9.51 -3.93 4.83
N GLU A 59 9.01 -5.09 4.38
CA GLU A 59 9.14 -5.54 2.99
C GLU A 59 8.48 -4.54 2.03
N VAL A 60 7.27 -4.07 2.36
CA VAL A 60 6.57 -3.06 1.56
C VAL A 60 7.33 -1.72 1.56
N LYS A 61 7.84 -1.27 2.72
CA LYS A 61 8.68 -0.06 2.80
C LYS A 61 9.95 -0.17 1.95
N SER A 62 10.59 -1.34 1.96
CA SER A 62 11.76 -1.60 1.11
C SER A 62 11.39 -1.52 -0.37
N ALA A 63 10.29 -2.16 -0.77
CA ALA A 63 9.82 -2.12 -2.17
C ALA A 63 9.48 -0.70 -2.64
N ILE A 64 8.89 0.12 -1.77
CA ILE A 64 8.62 1.54 -2.04
C ILE A 64 9.93 2.33 -2.16
N SER A 65 10.95 2.00 -1.35
CA SER A 65 12.25 2.68 -1.42
C SER A 65 12.96 2.42 -2.76
N ASP A 66 12.74 1.23 -3.32
CA ASP A 66 13.24 0.82 -4.64
C ASP A 66 12.27 1.17 -5.79
N TRP A 67 11.30 2.07 -5.55
CA TRP A 67 10.23 2.39 -6.51
C TRP A 67 10.72 2.72 -7.91
N GLU A 68 11.83 3.46 -8.06
CA GLU A 68 12.35 3.83 -9.39
C GLU A 68 12.76 2.60 -10.22
N ILE A 69 13.29 1.56 -9.57
CA ILE A 69 13.67 0.30 -10.20
C ILE A 69 12.41 -0.41 -10.70
N TYR A 70 11.45 -0.65 -9.80
CA TYR A 70 10.22 -1.37 -10.15
C TYR A 70 9.35 -0.62 -11.17
N ALA A 71 9.28 0.71 -11.08
CA ALA A 71 8.54 1.52 -12.04
C ALA A 71 9.18 1.52 -13.43
N LYS A 72 10.51 1.40 -13.52
CA LYS A 72 11.21 1.22 -14.78
C LYS A 72 10.94 -0.18 -15.36
N ASP A 73 11.11 -1.22 -14.56
CA ASP A 73 10.95 -2.61 -14.99
C ASP A 73 9.50 -2.95 -15.37
N SER A 74 8.53 -2.20 -14.84
CA SER A 74 7.10 -2.34 -15.14
C SER A 74 6.60 -1.37 -16.22
N ASP A 75 7.49 -0.68 -16.95
CA ASP A 75 7.16 0.27 -18.01
C ASP A 75 6.14 1.37 -17.61
N VAL A 76 6.19 1.82 -16.36
CA VAL A 76 5.33 2.91 -15.88
C VAL A 76 5.66 4.19 -16.65
N SER A 77 4.63 4.92 -17.07
CA SER A 77 4.79 6.16 -17.84
C SER A 77 5.63 7.20 -17.08
N ASN A 78 6.32 8.07 -17.81
CA ASN A 78 7.13 9.13 -17.20
C ASN A 78 6.30 10.10 -16.36
N ASP A 79 5.06 10.38 -16.79
CA ASP A 79 4.16 11.28 -16.05
C ASP A 79 3.70 10.65 -14.73
N SER A 80 3.34 9.36 -14.76
CA SER A 80 3.00 8.60 -13.55
C SER A 80 4.19 8.48 -12.59
N LYS A 81 5.40 8.20 -13.10
CA LYS A 81 6.63 8.16 -12.30
C LYS A 81 6.86 9.48 -11.56
N LYS A 82 6.76 10.61 -12.27
CA LYS A 82 6.91 11.95 -11.68
C LYS A 82 5.86 12.23 -10.61
N LEU A 83 4.60 11.91 -10.90
CA LEU A 83 3.48 12.12 -9.98
C LEU A 83 3.68 11.32 -8.68
N ILE A 84 4.04 10.04 -8.79
CA ILE A 84 4.24 9.16 -7.64
C ILE A 84 5.49 9.56 -6.86
N ASN A 85 6.62 9.85 -7.53
CA ASN A 85 7.85 10.32 -6.87
C ASN A 85 7.62 11.58 -6.05
N LYS A 86 6.83 12.53 -6.57
CA LYS A 86 6.47 13.74 -5.85
C LYS A 86 5.71 13.41 -4.57
N ALA A 87 4.70 12.55 -4.66
CA ALA A 87 3.92 12.13 -3.50
C ALA A 87 4.76 11.41 -2.44
N LEU A 88 5.62 10.46 -2.86
CA LEU A 88 6.53 9.75 -1.95
C LEU A 88 7.49 10.70 -1.23
N THR A 89 8.03 11.69 -1.94
CA THR A 89 8.91 12.71 -1.37
C THR A 89 8.19 13.60 -0.37
N GLU A 90 6.93 13.96 -0.63
CA GLU A 90 6.12 14.76 0.30
C GLU A 90 5.77 13.99 1.58
N ILE A 91 5.49 12.69 1.46
CA ILE A 91 5.23 11.81 2.62
C ILE A 91 6.50 11.65 3.46
N GLY A 92 7.67 11.41 2.85
CA GLY A 92 8.93 11.21 3.56
C GLY A 92 9.48 12.44 4.29
N LYS A 93 8.87 13.62 4.12
CA LYS A 93 9.21 14.85 4.87
C LYS A 93 8.46 14.99 6.20
N ARG A 94 7.41 14.19 6.42
CA ARG A 94 6.64 14.17 7.66
C ARG A 94 7.35 13.34 8.72
#